data_AF-A0AAV8VSG6-F1
#
_entry.id   AF-A0AAV8VSG6-F1
#
_cell.length_a   1.000
_cell.length_b   1.000
_cell.length_c   1.000
_cell.angle_alpha   90.00
_cell.angle_beta   90.00
_cell.angle_gamma   90.00
#
_symmetry.space_group_name_H-M   'P 1'
#
loop_
_entity.id
_entity.type
_entity.pdbx_description
1 polymer ?
#
loop_
_entity_poly.entity_id
_entity_poly.type
_entity_poly.pdbx_seq_one_letter_code
_entity_poly.pdbx_strand_id
1 'polypeptide(L)'
;MANLNASSPLSLKCTQINLQHCIAATSLISQQLAAGHTHAVLIQEPWVGQGSVKGLSRKWGHVYVSSDQTPRACIYTSKQVTATKLTNFCFRDLVAIKVTVGRSCYILCSAYLPYESPTPPPRQLMELVEWCKSNNLPLIVGCDANAHHTCWGSKDDLLEFLISSGLDILNRGTKPTFVTRNRQEVIDITISNSWSSHLVTNWRVSSEVSMSDHRHILFNLETGTVPVEREYRNPKLTVWSTYKDILSRNVGPPVRPHTIPQIESSVKNLTKAVVHAYEQSCPVRKVRSRHSVPWWNPELLTLRKKARALFNRAMRTRTNADWDLYKEAQRQFKSCIKRSKRDAWKEFCESIEDLPAASRIHKVLKKDQDCRINDLRLPDGTYTCTDRETLELLAALHALKSPRITSQVVLECTNSLAALGQKNKVRLVWVPGHSGVAGNEEADVLARKGSSDTLTGPEPAIGLPYNYPLGSIDNWTREKCQEDWSRGDRVAAGQAPD
;
A
#
# COMPACT_ATOMS: atom_id res chain seq x y z
N MET A 1 36.64 -24.38 5.76
CA MET A 1 35.89 -23.70 4.67
C MET A 1 34.45 -23.56 5.13
N ALA A 2 34.04 -22.35 5.53
CA ALA A 2 32.71 -22.09 6.05
C ALA A 2 31.69 -21.98 4.89
N ASN A 3 30.58 -22.69 5.02
CA ASN A 3 29.45 -22.68 4.09
C ASN A 3 28.94 -21.25 3.83
N LEU A 4 29.11 -20.77 2.59
CA LEU A 4 28.68 -19.45 2.12
C LEU A 4 27.21 -19.38 1.65
N ASN A 5 26.35 -20.31 2.06
CA ASN A 5 24.94 -20.35 1.66
C ASN A 5 23.96 -20.40 2.85
N ALA A 6 24.20 -19.60 3.89
CA ALA A 6 23.17 -19.30 4.88
C ALA A 6 22.35 -18.09 4.40
N SER A 7 21.19 -18.34 3.79
CA SER A 7 20.20 -17.29 3.53
C SER A 7 19.80 -16.63 4.86
N SER A 8 20.20 -15.38 5.06
CA SER A 8 19.85 -14.62 6.26
C SER A 8 18.33 -14.39 6.27
N PRO A 9 17.64 -14.53 7.42
CA PRO A 9 16.22 -14.21 7.50
C PRO A 9 15.99 -12.74 7.13
N LEU A 10 15.20 -12.50 6.09
CA LEU A 10 14.83 -11.16 5.66
C LEU A 10 13.82 -10.59 6.67
N SER A 11 14.26 -9.60 7.45
CA SER A 11 13.41 -8.92 8.44
C SER A 11 12.68 -7.72 7.83
N LEU A 12 11.39 -7.55 8.14
CA LEU A 12 10.64 -6.36 7.78
C LEU A 12 11.10 -5.18 8.65
N LYS A 13 11.89 -4.27 8.07
CA LYS A 13 12.28 -2.99 8.71
C LYS A 13 11.08 -2.06 8.88
N CYS A 14 10.81 -1.68 10.13
CA CYS A 14 9.72 -0.81 10.53
C CYS A 14 10.25 0.49 11.17
N THR A 15 9.51 1.59 10.96
CA THR A 15 9.74 2.86 11.64
C THR A 15 8.45 3.31 12.32
N GLN A 16 8.52 3.77 13.57
CA GLN A 16 7.43 4.48 14.25
C GLN A 16 7.82 5.95 14.44
N ILE A 17 6.89 6.87 14.17
CA ILE A 17 7.11 8.31 14.29
C ILE A 17 5.80 9.11 14.37
N ASN A 18 5.72 10.03 15.33
CA ASN A 18 4.79 11.16 15.26
C ASN A 18 5.40 12.28 14.39
N LEU A 19 4.68 12.72 13.37
CA LEU A 19 5.16 13.74 12.42
C LEU A 19 4.77 15.17 12.79
N GLN A 20 3.90 15.38 13.78
CA GLN A 20 3.38 16.68 14.21
C GLN A 20 2.89 17.54 13.04
N HIS A 21 2.18 16.92 12.10
CA HIS A 21 1.68 17.52 10.87
C HIS A 21 2.76 18.18 9.99
N CYS A 22 4.04 17.87 10.22
CA CYS A 22 5.15 18.60 9.64
C CYS A 22 5.46 18.12 8.21
N ILE A 23 5.41 19.05 7.25
CA ILE A 23 5.80 18.81 5.85
C ILE A 23 7.23 18.27 5.76
N ALA A 24 8.17 18.86 6.51
CA ALA A 24 9.58 18.48 6.44
C ALA A 24 9.83 17.08 7.01
N ALA A 25 9.20 16.74 8.15
CA ALA A 25 9.29 15.39 8.72
C ALA A 25 8.70 14.34 7.76
N THR A 26 7.53 14.63 7.19
CA THR A 26 6.89 13.79 6.18
C THR A 26 7.79 13.60 4.94
N SER A 27 8.49 14.66 4.53
CA SER A 27 9.40 14.63 3.38
C SER A 27 10.60 13.71 3.61
N LEU A 28 11.16 13.72 4.83
CA LEU A 28 12.25 12.82 5.21
C LEU A 28 11.80 11.36 5.23
N ILE A 29 10.64 11.07 5.80
CA ILE A 29 10.07 9.71 5.76
C ILE A 29 9.84 9.27 4.32
N SER A 30 9.27 10.12 3.46
CA SER A 30 9.08 9.79 2.04
C SER A 30 10.41 9.51 1.32
N GLN A 31 11.50 10.18 1.71
CA GLN A 31 12.83 9.93 1.15
C GLN A 31 13.41 8.59 1.65
N GLN A 32 13.26 8.28 2.94
CA GLN A 32 13.70 7.01 3.52
C GLN A 32 12.97 5.81 2.89
N LEU A 33 11.67 5.96 2.64
CA LEU A 33 10.82 5.00 1.95
C LEU A 33 11.29 4.77 0.50
N ALA A 34 11.54 5.84 -0.25
CA ALA A 34 12.02 5.75 -1.63
C ALA A 34 13.42 5.12 -1.75
N ALA A 35 14.28 5.34 -0.75
CA ALA A 35 15.60 4.74 -0.66
C ALA A 35 15.59 3.25 -0.24
N GLY A 36 14.44 2.71 0.16
CA GLY A 36 14.32 1.32 0.64
C GLY A 36 14.91 1.09 2.03
N HIS A 37 15.08 2.14 2.85
CA HIS A 37 15.60 2.00 4.21
C HIS A 37 14.57 1.42 5.19
N THR A 38 13.28 1.52 4.87
CA THR A 38 12.16 1.07 5.69
C THR A 38 11.04 0.56 4.80
N HIS A 39 10.37 -0.51 5.25
CA HIS A 39 9.29 -1.16 4.50
C HIS A 39 7.90 -0.80 5.04
N ALA A 40 7.76 -0.62 6.35
CA ALA A 40 6.51 -0.19 6.98
C ALA A 40 6.74 0.97 7.94
N VAL A 41 5.85 1.96 7.96
CA VAL A 41 5.94 3.12 8.86
C VAL A 41 4.62 3.30 9.60
N LEU A 42 4.68 3.28 10.93
CA LEU A 42 3.57 3.58 11.83
C LEU A 42 3.62 5.08 12.15
N ILE A 43 2.67 5.84 11.61
CA ILE A 43 2.69 7.30 11.62
C ILE A 43 1.57 7.84 12.51
N GLN A 44 1.92 8.75 13.41
CA GLN A 44 0.98 9.57 14.19
C GLN A 44 1.08 11.04 13.73
N GLU A 45 -0.01 11.79 13.87
CA GLU A 45 -0.19 13.17 13.40
C GLU A 45 0.39 13.42 12.00
N PRO A 46 -0.07 12.71 10.96
CA PRO A 46 0.43 12.90 9.61
C PRO A 46 0.13 14.32 9.09
N TRP A 47 0.91 14.79 8.12
CA TRP A 47 0.55 16.02 7.41
C TRP A 47 -0.73 15.79 6.58
N VAL A 48 -1.81 16.49 6.92
CA VAL A 48 -3.12 16.38 6.26
C VAL A 48 -3.46 17.68 5.54
N GLY A 49 -4.05 17.56 4.35
CA GLY A 49 -4.61 18.68 3.59
C GLY A 49 -5.89 18.25 2.89
N GLN A 50 -6.96 19.06 2.98
CA GLN A 50 -8.28 18.73 2.42
C GLN A 50 -8.77 17.33 2.84
N GLY A 51 -8.66 17.00 4.13
CA GLY A 51 -9.11 15.71 4.69
C GLY A 51 -8.26 14.49 4.30
N SER A 52 -7.16 14.65 3.57
CA SER A 52 -6.33 13.53 3.10
C SER A 52 -4.86 13.68 3.50
N VAL A 53 -4.20 12.56 3.82
CA VAL A 53 -2.75 12.55 4.10
C VAL A 53 -1.97 12.98 2.86
N LYS A 54 -1.05 13.93 3.03
CA LYS A 54 -0.22 14.50 1.97
C LYS A 54 1.26 14.18 2.18
N GLY A 55 2.05 14.34 1.13
CA GLY A 55 3.51 14.24 1.19
C GLY A 55 4.10 12.83 1.20
N LEU A 56 3.27 11.78 1.32
CA LEU A 56 3.67 10.38 1.18
C LEU A 56 3.37 9.90 -0.24
N SER A 57 4.40 9.44 -0.96
CA SER A 57 4.23 9.01 -2.35
C SER A 57 3.57 7.63 -2.45
N ARG A 58 2.41 7.56 -3.13
CA ARG A 58 1.72 6.31 -3.50
C ARG A 58 2.39 5.59 -4.68
N LYS A 59 3.39 6.21 -5.33
CA LYS A 59 4.13 5.59 -6.45
C LYS A 59 4.94 4.36 -5.99
N TRP A 60 5.46 4.41 -4.77
CA TRP A 60 6.41 3.42 -4.24
C TRP A 60 5.81 2.53 -3.14
N GLY A 61 4.57 2.80 -2.73
CA GLY A 61 3.92 2.13 -1.61
C GLY A 61 2.48 2.55 -1.44
N HIS A 62 1.89 2.15 -0.32
CA HIS A 62 0.48 2.30 0.01
C HIS A 62 0.33 3.07 1.31
N VAL A 63 -0.69 3.92 1.37
CA VAL A 63 -1.05 4.70 2.57
C VAL A 63 -2.40 4.19 3.06
N TYR A 64 -2.44 3.66 4.28
CA TYR A 64 -3.64 3.19 4.95
C TYR A 64 -4.08 4.25 5.96
N VAL A 65 -5.33 4.68 5.84
CA VAL A 65 -5.97 5.73 6.66
C VAL A 65 -7.43 5.38 6.89
N SER A 66 -8.03 5.93 7.95
CA SER A 66 -9.50 5.94 8.07
C SER A 66 -10.12 6.81 6.98
N SER A 67 -11.31 6.42 6.52
CA SER A 67 -12.03 7.08 5.43
C SER A 67 -12.98 8.18 5.93
N ASP A 68 -13.32 8.17 7.22
CA ASP A 68 -14.52 8.86 7.71
C ASP A 68 -14.23 10.23 8.33
N GLN A 69 -12.98 10.48 8.73
CA GLN A 69 -12.56 11.69 9.44
C GLN A 69 -11.14 12.10 9.08
N THR A 70 -10.77 13.35 9.39
CA THR A 70 -9.39 13.86 9.27
C THR A 70 -8.43 12.98 10.10
N PRO A 71 -7.52 12.23 9.46
CA PRO A 71 -6.76 11.19 10.17
C PRO A 71 -5.69 11.79 11.10
N ARG A 72 -5.58 11.25 12.32
CA ARG A 72 -4.48 11.46 13.28
C ARG A 72 -3.52 10.29 13.36
N ALA A 73 -3.86 9.15 12.78
CA ALA A 73 -2.94 8.02 12.57
C ALA A 73 -3.00 7.55 11.11
N CYS A 74 -1.87 7.04 10.60
CA CYS A 74 -1.83 6.32 9.34
C CYS A 74 -0.70 5.29 9.32
N ILE A 75 -0.77 4.35 8.39
CA ILE A 75 0.32 3.41 8.12
C ILE A 75 0.76 3.55 6.67
N TYR A 76 2.07 3.55 6.44
CA TYR A 76 2.63 3.42 5.10
C TYR A 76 3.29 2.04 4.94
N THR A 77 3.08 1.36 3.81
CA THR A 77 3.88 0.18 3.44
C THR A 77 4.48 0.31 2.05
N SER A 78 5.69 -0.22 1.83
CA SER A 78 6.26 -0.33 0.48
C SER A 78 5.47 -1.34 -0.35
N LYS A 79 5.56 -1.23 -1.69
CA LYS A 79 4.90 -2.18 -2.62
C LYS A 79 5.36 -3.64 -2.47
N GLN A 80 6.48 -3.86 -1.81
CA GLN A 80 7.01 -5.20 -1.56
C GLN A 80 6.29 -5.90 -0.40
N VAL A 81 5.57 -5.13 0.43
CA VAL A 81 4.82 -5.65 1.57
C VAL A 81 3.39 -5.93 1.13
N THR A 82 3.00 -7.21 1.20
CA THR A 82 1.59 -7.59 1.06
C THR A 82 0.87 -7.20 2.34
N ALA A 83 -0.07 -6.26 2.22
CA ALA A 83 -0.87 -5.81 3.34
C ALA A 83 -2.31 -5.49 2.93
N THR A 84 -3.24 -5.82 3.82
CA THR A 84 -4.68 -5.57 3.68
C THR A 84 -5.11 -4.64 4.82
N LYS A 85 -5.92 -3.63 4.49
CA LYS A 85 -6.48 -2.70 5.48
C LYS A 85 -7.48 -3.47 6.35
N LEU A 86 -7.43 -3.31 7.67
CA LEU A 86 -8.50 -3.82 8.54
C LEU A 86 -9.53 -2.72 8.75
N THR A 87 -10.56 -2.67 7.90
CA THR A 87 -11.46 -1.51 7.83
C THR A 87 -12.16 -1.23 9.16
N ASN A 88 -12.47 -2.29 9.93
CA ASN A 88 -13.14 -2.23 11.24
C ASN A 88 -12.26 -1.66 12.34
N PHE A 89 -10.96 -1.63 12.10
CA PHE A 89 -9.96 -1.13 13.04
C PHE A 89 -9.21 0.06 12.41
N CYS A 90 -9.89 0.84 11.58
CA CYS A 90 -9.37 2.04 10.93
C CYS A 90 -10.23 3.27 11.27
N PHE A 91 -9.92 3.89 12.39
CA PHE A 91 -10.53 5.09 12.93
C PHE A 91 -9.63 6.33 12.77
N ARG A 92 -10.14 7.49 13.17
CA ARG A 92 -9.38 8.76 13.20
C ARG A 92 -8.00 8.60 13.85
N ASP A 93 -7.96 7.92 14.99
CA ASP A 93 -6.81 7.86 15.90
C ASP A 93 -6.08 6.52 15.88
N LEU A 94 -6.61 5.53 15.17
CA LEU A 94 -6.11 4.17 15.17
C LEU A 94 -6.26 3.58 13.78
N VAL A 95 -5.18 3.11 13.19
CA VAL A 95 -5.20 2.43 11.88
C VAL A 95 -4.49 1.10 12.02
N ALA A 96 -5.19 0.02 11.75
CA ALA A 96 -4.63 -1.33 11.72
C ALA A 96 -4.62 -1.93 10.30
N ILE A 97 -3.57 -2.69 10.02
CA ILE A 97 -3.42 -3.46 8.78
C ILE A 97 -2.99 -4.88 9.11
N LYS A 98 -3.40 -5.83 8.27
CA LYS A 98 -2.87 -7.19 8.25
C LYS A 98 -1.74 -7.26 7.25
N VAL A 99 -0.54 -7.57 7.71
CA VAL A 99 0.65 -7.79 6.89
C VAL A 99 0.89 -9.28 6.72
N THR A 100 1.06 -9.73 5.48
CA THR A 100 1.33 -11.12 5.15
C THR A 100 2.74 -11.26 4.60
N VAL A 101 3.55 -12.10 5.23
CA VAL A 101 4.91 -12.44 4.76
C VAL A 101 5.06 -13.94 4.70
N GLY A 102 5.16 -14.49 3.49
CA GLY A 102 5.14 -15.93 3.28
C GLY A 102 3.82 -16.54 3.72
N ARG A 103 3.86 -17.49 4.67
CA ARG A 103 2.67 -18.11 5.28
C ARG A 103 2.23 -17.45 6.59
N SER A 104 3.02 -16.51 7.10
CA SER A 104 2.76 -15.85 8.38
C SER A 104 1.99 -14.55 8.16
N CYS A 105 1.09 -14.22 9.11
CA CYS A 105 0.39 -12.95 9.13
C CYS A 105 0.58 -12.24 10.46
N TYR A 106 0.66 -10.91 10.40
CA TYR A 106 0.91 -10.05 11.54
C TYR A 106 -0.01 -8.84 11.45
N ILE A 107 -0.49 -8.34 12.58
CA ILE A 107 -1.27 -7.12 12.65
C ILE A 107 -0.35 -5.98 13.05
N LEU A 108 -0.26 -4.95 12.19
CA LEU A 108 0.43 -3.70 12.52
C LEU A 108 -0.61 -2.62 12.77
N CYS A 109 -0.44 -1.91 13.87
CA CYS A 109 -1.33 -0.82 14.27
C CYS A 109 -0.52 0.45 14.55
N SER A 110 -0.97 1.57 13.99
CA SER A 110 -0.53 2.91 14.38
C SER A 110 -1.65 3.55 15.18
N ALA A 111 -1.36 3.96 16.42
CA ALA A 111 -2.35 4.61 17.26
C ALA A 111 -1.83 5.94 17.82
N TYR A 112 -2.69 6.95 17.84
CA TYR A 112 -2.50 8.18 18.58
C TYR A 112 -3.43 8.13 19.77
N LEU A 113 -2.90 8.22 21.00
CA LEU A 113 -3.71 8.21 22.21
C LEU A 113 -3.94 9.66 22.64
N PRO A 114 -5.09 10.27 22.28
CA PRO A 114 -5.32 11.69 22.53
C PRO A 114 -5.51 11.98 24.02
N TYR A 115 -5.05 13.17 24.44
CA TYR A 115 -5.24 13.68 25.81
C TYR A 115 -6.73 13.89 26.14
N GLU A 116 -7.58 14.21 25.17
CA GLU A 116 -9.00 14.55 25.38
C GLU A 116 -9.90 13.33 25.62
N SER A 117 -9.36 12.10 25.61
CA SER A 117 -10.19 10.91 25.77
C SER A 117 -10.63 10.73 27.24
N PRO A 118 -11.95 10.62 27.51
CA PRO A 118 -12.46 10.51 28.88
C PRO A 118 -12.14 9.15 29.54
N THR A 119 -11.81 8.11 28.77
CA THR A 119 -11.50 6.76 29.30
C THR A 119 -10.28 6.17 28.58
N PRO A 120 -9.13 6.05 29.26
CA PRO A 120 -8.02 5.26 28.78
C PRO A 120 -8.22 3.76 29.10
N PRO A 121 -7.83 2.85 28.19
CA PRO A 121 -7.44 3.07 26.80
C PRO A 121 -8.66 3.31 25.90
N PRO A 122 -8.46 3.84 24.69
CA PRO A 122 -9.54 3.96 23.72
C PRO A 122 -10.20 2.60 23.47
N ARG A 123 -11.54 2.57 23.55
CA ARG A 123 -12.35 1.37 23.29
C ARG A 123 -11.93 0.64 22.01
N GLN A 124 -11.59 1.39 20.97
CA GLN A 124 -11.16 0.86 19.68
C GLN A 124 -9.87 0.03 19.77
N LEU A 125 -8.94 0.41 20.66
CA LEU A 125 -7.72 -0.36 20.89
C LEU A 125 -8.02 -1.65 21.64
N MET A 126 -8.90 -1.60 22.65
CA MET A 126 -9.32 -2.79 23.39
C MET A 126 -10.04 -3.80 22.49
N GLU A 127 -10.93 -3.34 21.63
CA GLU A 127 -11.61 -4.19 20.64
C GLU A 127 -10.63 -4.86 19.67
N LEU A 128 -9.60 -4.13 19.21
CA LEU A 128 -8.54 -4.71 18.37
C LEU A 128 -7.72 -5.77 19.12
N VAL A 129 -7.32 -5.49 20.36
CA VAL A 129 -6.53 -6.41 21.18
C VAL A 129 -7.30 -7.70 21.44
N GLU A 130 -8.57 -7.59 21.82
CA GLU A 130 -9.42 -8.74 22.09
C GLU A 130 -9.71 -9.55 20.82
N TRP A 131 -9.93 -8.88 19.69
CA TRP A 131 -10.08 -9.54 18.40
C TRP A 131 -8.81 -10.29 17.99
N CYS A 132 -7.63 -9.69 18.14
CA CYS A 132 -6.36 -10.36 17.88
C CYS A 132 -6.13 -11.56 18.81
N LYS A 133 -6.50 -11.42 20.09
CA LYS A 133 -6.41 -12.49 21.09
C LYS A 133 -7.32 -13.67 20.73
N SER A 134 -8.58 -13.40 20.41
CA SER A 134 -9.57 -14.42 20.02
C SER A 134 -9.18 -15.19 18.75
N ASN A 135 -8.41 -14.55 17.85
CA ASN A 135 -7.98 -15.14 16.58
C ASN A 135 -6.52 -15.62 16.58
N ASN A 136 -5.82 -15.60 17.72
CA ASN A 136 -4.40 -15.95 17.84
C ASN A 136 -3.49 -15.20 16.84
N LEU A 137 -3.75 -13.90 16.64
CA LEU A 137 -3.03 -13.07 15.68
C LEU A 137 -1.90 -12.28 16.38
N PRO A 138 -0.65 -12.37 15.91
CA PRO A 138 0.44 -11.55 16.42
C PRO A 138 0.18 -10.05 16.16
N LEU A 139 0.19 -9.23 17.20
CA LEU A 139 -0.16 -7.80 17.15
C LEU A 139 1.03 -6.94 17.55
N ILE A 140 1.39 -5.94 16.74
CA ILE A 140 2.33 -4.87 17.11
C ILE A 140 1.63 -3.52 16.96
N VAL A 141 1.65 -2.74 18.03
CA VAL A 141 1.09 -1.38 18.06
C VAL A 141 2.21 -0.39 18.33
N GLY A 142 2.42 0.54 17.41
CA GLY A 142 3.21 1.73 17.64
C GLY A 142 2.28 2.86 18.02
N CYS A 143 2.43 3.42 19.22
CA CYS A 143 1.59 4.51 19.66
C CYS A 143 2.33 5.66 20.32
N ASP A 144 1.77 6.85 20.12
CA ASP A 144 2.11 8.04 20.90
C ASP A 144 1.22 8.04 22.15
N ALA A 145 1.77 7.54 23.24
CA ALA A 145 1.14 7.48 24.54
C ALA A 145 1.49 8.74 25.30
N ASN A 146 0.60 9.73 25.25
CA ASN A 146 0.66 10.93 26.08
C ASN A 146 0.38 10.59 27.56
N ALA A 147 1.18 9.70 28.16
CA ALA A 147 0.99 9.04 29.45
C ALA A 147 1.18 9.95 30.68
N HIS A 148 1.47 11.24 30.48
CA HIS A 148 1.48 12.25 31.53
C HIS A 148 0.07 12.83 31.81
N HIS A 149 -0.97 12.13 31.39
CA HIS A 149 -2.36 12.59 31.48
C HIS A 149 -3.00 12.29 32.84
N THR A 150 -3.88 13.18 33.29
CA THR A 150 -4.75 13.01 34.48
C THR A 150 -5.63 11.77 34.40
N CYS A 151 -6.05 11.34 33.20
CA CYS A 151 -6.88 10.12 33.04
C CYS A 151 -6.10 8.80 33.15
N TRP A 152 -4.79 8.81 32.85
CA TRP A 152 -3.95 7.64 33.14
C TRP A 152 -3.49 7.65 34.60
N GLY A 153 -3.90 8.63 35.43
CA GLY A 153 -3.59 8.79 36.86
C GLY A 153 -2.10 8.97 37.19
N SER A 154 -1.27 8.10 36.62
CA SER A 154 0.17 7.97 36.72
C SER A 154 0.72 7.19 35.50
N LYS A 155 2.03 6.91 35.46
CA LYS A 155 2.56 5.91 34.51
C LYS A 155 2.15 4.47 34.88
N ASP A 156 1.71 4.28 36.13
CA ASP A 156 1.41 2.97 36.70
C ASP A 156 0.06 2.46 36.20
N ASP A 157 -0.95 3.30 35.96
CA ASP A 157 -2.25 2.85 35.45
C ASP A 157 -2.17 2.40 33.98
N LEU A 158 -1.29 3.04 33.18
CA LEU A 158 -0.97 2.56 31.82
C LEU A 158 -0.28 1.20 31.87
N LEU A 159 0.64 1.02 32.82
CA LEU A 159 1.34 -0.26 33.00
C LEU A 159 0.37 -1.35 33.45
N GLU A 160 -0.52 -1.05 34.40
CA GLU A 160 -1.56 -1.96 34.88
C GLU A 160 -2.48 -2.41 33.74
N PHE A 161 -2.93 -1.49 32.89
CA PHE A 161 -3.72 -1.82 31.71
C PHE A 161 -2.98 -2.77 30.74
N LEU A 162 -1.70 -2.51 30.48
CA LEU A 162 -0.91 -3.32 29.56
C LEU A 162 -0.77 -4.75 30.12
N ILE A 163 -0.50 -4.86 31.43
CA ILE A 163 -0.41 -6.15 32.13
C ILE A 163 -1.78 -6.87 32.09
N SER A 164 -2.87 -6.19 32.43
CA SER A 164 -4.21 -6.79 32.47
C SER A 164 -4.69 -7.27 31.10
N SER A 165 -4.21 -6.63 30.03
CA SER A 165 -4.58 -6.93 28.65
C SER A 165 -3.66 -7.95 27.97
N GLY A 166 -2.61 -8.43 28.66
CA GLY A 166 -1.62 -9.34 28.09
C GLY A 166 -0.76 -8.69 27.00
N LEU A 167 -0.46 -7.40 27.16
CA LEU A 167 0.38 -6.63 26.27
C LEU A 167 1.75 -6.38 26.90
N ASP A 168 2.79 -6.65 26.12
CA ASP A 168 4.18 -6.44 26.48
C ASP A 168 4.69 -5.09 25.94
N ILE A 169 5.44 -4.35 26.75
CA ILE A 169 6.17 -3.15 26.31
C ILE A 169 7.47 -3.57 25.64
N LEU A 170 7.69 -3.10 24.41
CA LEU A 170 8.88 -3.43 23.62
C LEU A 170 9.97 -2.37 23.65
N ASN A 171 9.71 -1.22 24.28
CA ASN A 171 10.69 -0.16 24.45
C ASN A 171 11.93 -0.67 25.17
N ARG A 172 13.12 -0.33 24.66
CA ARG A 172 14.42 -0.71 25.23
C ARG A 172 15.31 0.50 25.52
N GLY A 173 15.78 0.60 26.76
CA GLY A 173 16.64 1.68 27.21
C GLY A 173 15.90 2.99 27.51
N THR A 174 16.66 4.05 27.75
CA THR A 174 16.16 5.31 28.34
C THR A 174 16.26 6.52 27.40
N LYS A 175 16.57 6.29 26.12
CA LYS A 175 16.68 7.39 25.15
C LYS A 175 15.31 8.06 24.98
N PRO A 176 15.20 9.40 25.13
CA PRO A 176 13.92 10.09 25.00
C PRO A 176 13.42 9.97 23.56
N THR A 177 12.11 9.76 23.40
CA THR A 177 11.41 9.70 22.12
C THR A 177 10.87 11.07 21.72
N PHE A 178 10.53 11.91 22.71
CA PHE A 178 10.13 13.29 22.54
C PHE A 178 11.18 14.23 23.13
N VAL A 179 11.60 15.22 22.35
CA VAL A 179 12.66 16.16 22.72
C VAL A 179 12.30 17.58 22.28
N THR A 180 12.17 18.46 23.25
CA THR A 180 12.10 19.91 23.07
C THR A 180 13.24 20.59 23.82
N ARG A 181 13.29 21.92 23.77
CA ARG A 181 14.25 22.71 24.56
C ARG A 181 14.15 22.39 26.06
N ASN A 182 12.93 22.23 26.56
CA ASN A 182 12.64 22.18 28.00
C ASN A 182 12.29 20.77 28.48
N ARG A 183 11.89 19.85 27.59
CA ARG A 183 11.39 18.51 27.95
C ARG A 183 12.09 17.42 27.15
N GLN A 184 12.39 16.32 27.82
CA GLN A 184 12.91 15.09 27.22
C GLN A 184 12.17 13.91 27.86
N GLU A 185 11.31 13.26 27.10
CA GLU A 185 10.37 12.27 27.63
C GLU A 185 10.31 11.03 26.72
N VAL A 186 9.88 9.92 27.31
CA VAL A 186 9.56 8.67 26.60
C VAL A 186 8.05 8.53 26.62
N ILE A 187 7.40 9.07 25.60
CA ILE A 187 5.94 9.06 25.42
C ILE A 187 5.52 8.18 24.23
N ASP A 188 6.42 7.93 23.30
CA ASP A 188 6.16 7.00 22.20
C ASP A 188 6.48 5.58 22.67
N ILE A 189 5.45 4.73 22.73
CA ILE A 189 5.59 3.33 23.14
C ILE A 189 5.30 2.39 21.96
N THR A 190 6.02 1.29 21.92
CA THR A 190 5.75 0.16 21.05
C THR A 190 5.31 -1.00 21.94
N ILE A 191 4.12 -1.52 21.71
CA ILE A 191 3.53 -2.61 22.50
C ILE A 191 3.16 -3.77 21.60
N SER A 192 3.13 -4.97 22.16
CA SER A 192 2.79 -6.21 21.43
C SER A 192 1.97 -7.15 22.30
N ASN A 193 1.23 -8.08 21.70
CA ASN A 193 0.74 -9.23 22.46
C ASN A 193 1.85 -10.29 22.60
N SER A 194 1.63 -11.27 23.48
CA SER A 194 2.62 -12.33 23.78
C SER A 194 3.03 -13.15 22.54
N TRP A 195 2.22 -13.17 21.49
CA TRP A 195 2.50 -13.87 20.23
C TRP A 195 3.54 -13.15 19.34
N SER A 196 3.77 -11.85 19.52
CA SER A 196 4.64 -11.05 18.64
C SER A 196 5.84 -10.42 19.35
N SER A 197 5.93 -10.49 20.68
CA SER A 197 7.01 -9.85 21.44
C SER A 197 8.40 -10.35 21.03
N HIS A 198 8.55 -11.66 20.81
CA HIS A 198 9.79 -12.29 20.37
C HIS A 198 10.17 -11.99 18.91
N LEU A 199 9.20 -11.57 18.08
CA LEU A 199 9.43 -11.25 16.66
C LEU A 199 10.05 -9.87 16.47
N VAL A 200 9.94 -9.00 17.46
CA VAL A 200 10.44 -7.63 17.38
C VAL A 200 11.91 -7.59 17.81
N THR A 201 12.79 -7.33 16.86
CA THR A 201 14.24 -7.23 17.10
C THR A 201 14.77 -5.86 16.72
N ASN A 202 15.99 -5.54 17.18
CA ASN A 202 16.68 -4.29 16.89
C ASN A 202 15.89 -3.01 17.22
N TRP A 203 15.00 -3.06 18.21
CA TRP A 203 14.27 -1.89 18.69
C TRP A 203 15.24 -0.83 19.24
N ARG A 204 15.16 0.41 18.74
CA ARG A 204 15.98 1.54 19.19
C ARG A 204 15.43 2.90 18.76
N VAL A 205 15.73 3.93 19.54
CA VAL A 205 15.51 5.34 19.15
C VAL A 205 16.67 5.85 18.29
N SER A 206 16.34 6.38 17.11
CA SER A 206 17.30 6.91 16.13
C SER A 206 17.94 8.22 16.59
N SER A 207 19.23 8.38 16.28
CA SER A 207 19.97 9.65 16.43
C SER A 207 19.88 10.57 15.21
N GLU A 208 19.14 10.15 14.18
CA GLU A 208 18.86 10.98 13.01
C GLU A 208 17.84 12.07 13.36
N VAL A 209 17.96 13.22 12.71
CA VAL A 209 17.00 14.32 12.85
C VAL A 209 15.72 13.95 12.11
N SER A 210 14.60 13.93 12.82
CA SER A 210 13.26 13.65 12.30
C SER A 210 12.55 14.88 11.74
N MET A 211 12.99 16.08 12.13
CA MET A 211 12.35 17.37 11.85
C MET A 211 11.02 17.62 12.57
N SER A 212 10.61 16.67 13.41
CA SER A 212 9.61 16.78 14.47
C SER A 212 10.34 16.89 15.83
N ASP A 213 9.62 17.29 16.88
CA ASP A 213 10.11 17.15 18.25
C ASP A 213 10.10 15.67 18.70
N HIS A 214 9.41 14.76 18.00
CA HIS A 214 9.49 13.31 18.19
C HIS A 214 10.62 12.69 17.36
N ARG A 215 11.16 11.57 17.82
CA ARG A 215 12.29 10.86 17.21
C ARG A 215 11.85 9.56 16.59
N HIS A 216 12.56 9.14 15.53
CA HIS A 216 12.25 7.87 14.87
C HIS A 216 12.56 6.70 15.80
N ILE A 217 11.57 5.86 16.04
CA ILE A 217 11.76 4.54 16.64
C ILE A 217 11.94 3.55 15.49
N LEU A 218 13.01 2.76 15.53
CA LEU A 218 13.35 1.79 14.51
C LEU A 218 13.31 0.40 15.12
N PHE A 219 12.65 -0.55 14.46
CA PHE A 219 12.66 -1.95 14.83
C PHE A 219 12.51 -2.83 13.59
N ASN A 220 12.85 -4.10 13.74
CA ASN A 220 12.68 -5.11 12.71
C ASN A 220 11.62 -6.09 13.19
N LEU A 221 10.79 -6.57 12.27
CA LEU A 221 10.00 -7.77 12.49
C LEU A 221 10.71 -8.93 11.83
N GLU A 222 11.11 -9.90 12.64
CA GLU A 222 11.58 -11.18 12.15
C GLU A 222 10.43 -11.90 11.50
N THR A 223 10.35 -11.72 10.20
CA THR A 223 9.45 -12.46 9.34
C THR A 223 10.24 -13.61 8.74
N GLY A 224 9.58 -14.76 8.52
CA GLY A 224 10.11 -15.76 7.58
C GLY A 224 10.43 -15.13 6.22
N THR A 225 11.00 -15.90 5.29
CA THR A 225 11.47 -15.41 3.98
C THR A 225 10.54 -14.38 3.34
N VAL A 226 10.90 -13.09 3.37
CA VAL A 226 10.30 -12.08 2.50
C VAL A 226 10.66 -12.48 1.08
N PRO A 227 9.75 -12.36 0.10
CA PRO A 227 10.12 -12.56 -1.29
C PRO A 227 11.30 -11.65 -1.63
N VAL A 228 12.45 -12.29 -1.90
CA VAL A 228 13.62 -11.67 -2.52
C VAL A 228 13.16 -10.87 -3.73
N GLU A 229 13.84 -9.75 -3.99
CA GLU A 229 13.68 -8.89 -5.17
C GLU A 229 12.90 -9.60 -6.28
N ARG A 230 11.62 -9.27 -6.45
CA ARG A 230 10.79 -9.93 -7.45
C ARG A 230 11.44 -9.72 -8.80
N GLU A 231 11.97 -10.79 -9.36
CA GLU A 231 12.33 -10.85 -10.75
C GLU A 231 11.05 -10.78 -11.56
N TYR A 232 11.00 -9.87 -12.52
CA TYR A 232 9.85 -9.72 -13.39
C TYR A 232 10.31 -9.62 -14.83
N ARG A 233 9.47 -10.12 -15.72
CA ARG A 233 9.60 -9.94 -17.16
C ARG A 233 8.63 -8.84 -17.59
N ASN A 234 9.09 -7.90 -18.41
CA ASN A 234 8.24 -6.85 -18.95
C ASN A 234 7.82 -7.26 -20.37
N PRO A 235 6.55 -7.63 -20.61
CA PRO A 235 6.11 -8.10 -21.93
C PRO A 235 6.40 -7.12 -23.07
N LYS A 236 6.48 -5.81 -22.78
CA LYS A 236 6.78 -4.77 -23.78
C LYS A 236 8.22 -4.82 -24.32
N LEU A 237 9.13 -5.48 -23.61
CA LEU A 237 10.55 -5.61 -23.98
C LEU A 237 10.86 -6.98 -24.60
N THR A 238 9.84 -7.78 -24.89
CA THR A 238 10.00 -9.08 -25.53
C THR A 238 10.59 -8.89 -26.93
N VAL A 239 11.67 -9.61 -27.23
CA VAL A 239 12.26 -9.62 -28.57
C VAL A 239 11.42 -10.53 -29.46
N TRP A 240 10.46 -9.94 -30.18
CA TRP A 240 9.44 -10.68 -30.93
C TRP A 240 9.99 -11.56 -32.06
N SER A 241 11.11 -11.20 -32.68
CA SER A 241 11.78 -12.05 -33.68
C SER A 241 12.25 -13.36 -33.06
N THR A 242 13.00 -13.28 -31.96
CA THR A 242 13.45 -14.44 -31.19
C THR A 242 12.28 -15.25 -30.63
N TYR A 243 11.22 -14.59 -30.15
CA TYR A 243 10.01 -15.27 -29.69
C TYR A 243 9.39 -16.11 -30.82
N LYS A 244 9.19 -15.52 -32.00
CA LYS A 244 8.60 -16.20 -33.17
C LYS A 244 9.45 -17.37 -33.65
N ASP A 245 10.77 -17.21 -33.67
CA ASP A 245 11.72 -18.26 -34.09
C ASP A 245 11.74 -19.43 -33.10
N ILE A 246 11.75 -19.15 -31.79
CA ILE A 246 11.73 -20.20 -30.77
C ILE A 246 10.37 -20.89 -30.76
N LEU A 247 9.27 -20.14 -30.92
CA LEU A 247 7.93 -20.70 -30.95
C LEU A 247 7.74 -21.62 -32.16
N SER A 248 8.15 -21.19 -33.37
CA SER A 248 8.00 -22.00 -34.59
C SER A 248 8.82 -23.28 -34.57
N ARG A 249 9.97 -23.30 -33.88
CA ARG A 249 10.79 -24.51 -33.69
C ARG A 249 10.20 -25.48 -32.67
N ASN A 250 9.50 -24.97 -31.65
CA ASN A 250 8.98 -25.79 -30.55
C ASN A 250 7.51 -26.20 -30.73
N VAL A 251 6.75 -25.46 -31.53
CA VAL A 251 5.42 -25.86 -31.98
C VAL A 251 5.63 -26.81 -33.15
N GLY A 252 5.64 -28.11 -32.85
CA GLY A 252 5.72 -29.16 -33.87
C GLY A 252 4.56 -29.08 -34.88
N PRO A 253 4.56 -29.96 -35.90
CA PRO A 253 3.53 -29.95 -36.93
C PRO A 253 2.13 -30.06 -36.32
N PRO A 254 1.10 -29.45 -36.94
CA PRO A 254 -0.26 -29.49 -36.45
C PRO A 254 -0.75 -30.94 -36.38
N VAL A 255 -0.93 -31.43 -35.16
CA VAL A 255 -1.56 -32.73 -34.88
C VAL A 255 -3.07 -32.51 -34.81
N ARG A 256 -3.85 -33.38 -35.46
CA ARG A 256 -5.31 -33.43 -35.27
C ARG A 256 -5.62 -34.44 -34.15
N PRO A 257 -5.87 -34.00 -32.92
CA PRO A 257 -6.20 -34.93 -31.85
C PRO A 257 -7.62 -35.49 -32.06
N HIS A 258 -7.79 -36.79 -31.85
CA HIS A 258 -9.07 -37.48 -32.03
C HIS A 258 -9.67 -37.97 -30.70
N THR A 259 -8.93 -37.82 -29.60
CA THR A 259 -9.32 -38.26 -28.26
C THR A 259 -9.01 -37.17 -27.23
N ILE A 260 -9.76 -37.15 -26.13
CA ILE A 260 -9.58 -36.19 -25.03
C ILE A 260 -8.12 -36.19 -24.50
N PRO A 261 -7.45 -37.33 -24.27
CA PRO A 261 -6.06 -37.34 -23.82
C PRO A 261 -5.07 -36.72 -24.83
N GLN A 262 -5.35 -36.84 -26.14
CA GLN A 262 -4.52 -36.23 -27.18
C GLN A 262 -4.73 -34.71 -27.26
N ILE A 263 -5.94 -34.21 -26.98
CA ILE A 263 -6.23 -32.78 -26.88
C ILE A 263 -5.45 -32.20 -25.69
N GLU A 264 -5.57 -32.81 -24.51
CA GLU A 264 -4.85 -32.38 -23.30
C GLU A 264 -3.32 -32.36 -23.49
N SER A 265 -2.77 -33.41 -24.10
CA SER A 265 -1.35 -33.48 -24.43
C SER A 265 -0.92 -32.39 -25.42
N SER A 266 -1.75 -32.09 -26.41
CA SER A 266 -1.49 -31.04 -27.40
C SER A 266 -1.51 -29.64 -26.78
N VAL A 267 -2.49 -29.35 -25.93
CA VAL A 267 -2.58 -28.08 -25.18
C VAL A 267 -1.38 -27.92 -24.27
N LYS A 268 -1.02 -28.96 -23.51
CA LYS A 268 0.16 -28.94 -22.62
C LYS A 268 1.45 -28.65 -23.38
N ASN A 269 1.64 -29.25 -24.55
CA ASN A 269 2.82 -29.02 -25.39
C ASN A 269 2.85 -27.60 -25.96
N LEU A 270 1.70 -27.10 -26.43
CA LEU A 270 1.58 -25.73 -26.93
C LEU A 270 1.84 -24.70 -25.82
N THR A 271 1.25 -24.86 -24.64
CA THR A 271 1.47 -23.98 -23.49
C THR A 271 2.94 -23.98 -23.08
N LYS A 272 3.60 -25.15 -23.04
CA LYS A 272 5.03 -25.24 -22.77
C LYS A 272 5.86 -24.49 -23.81
N ALA A 273 5.56 -24.66 -25.10
CA ALA A 273 6.27 -23.98 -26.18
C ALA A 273 6.11 -22.45 -26.09
N VAL A 274 4.90 -21.96 -25.81
CA VAL A 274 4.59 -20.54 -25.62
C VAL A 274 5.32 -19.95 -24.42
N VAL A 275 5.24 -20.61 -23.26
CA VAL A 275 5.92 -20.14 -22.04
C VAL A 275 7.43 -20.16 -22.26
N HIS A 276 7.98 -21.24 -22.80
CA HIS A 276 9.42 -21.35 -23.06
C HIS A 276 9.92 -20.27 -24.04
N ALA A 277 9.20 -20.05 -25.15
CA ALA A 277 9.54 -18.99 -26.09
C ALA A 277 9.51 -17.61 -25.42
N TYR A 278 8.54 -17.35 -24.55
CA TYR A 278 8.46 -16.11 -23.78
C TYR A 278 9.63 -15.95 -22.80
N GLU A 279 9.98 -17.00 -22.06
CA GLU A 279 11.05 -16.95 -21.06
C GLU A 279 12.44 -16.73 -21.67
N GLN A 280 12.70 -17.24 -22.87
CA GLN A 280 13.95 -17.07 -23.60
C GLN A 280 14.04 -15.72 -24.33
N SER A 281 12.91 -15.20 -24.81
CA SER A 281 12.87 -13.93 -25.57
C SER A 281 12.60 -12.69 -24.72
N CYS A 282 12.18 -12.86 -23.46
CA CYS A 282 11.93 -11.77 -22.53
C CYS A 282 12.91 -11.82 -21.36
N PRO A 283 13.93 -10.93 -21.33
CA PRO A 283 14.96 -10.95 -20.30
C PRO A 283 14.38 -10.69 -18.91
N VAL A 284 14.85 -11.46 -17.94
CA VAL A 284 14.50 -11.29 -16.54
C VAL A 284 15.12 -9.99 -16.02
N ARG A 285 14.31 -9.13 -15.40
CA ARG A 285 14.80 -7.90 -14.76
C ARG A 285 14.56 -7.95 -13.27
N LYS A 286 15.54 -7.44 -12.53
CA LYS A 286 15.40 -7.18 -11.10
C LYS A 286 14.66 -5.87 -10.89
N VAL A 287 13.70 -5.86 -9.98
CA VAL A 287 13.11 -4.60 -9.50
C VAL A 287 14.20 -3.81 -8.79
N ARG A 288 14.70 -2.74 -9.42
CA ARG A 288 15.55 -1.76 -8.74
C ARG A 288 14.71 -1.08 -7.65
N SER A 289 14.94 -1.44 -6.39
CA SER A 289 14.20 -0.90 -5.23
C SER A 289 14.59 0.52 -4.84
N ARG A 290 15.66 1.06 -5.43
CA ARG A 290 16.17 2.41 -5.10
C ARG A 290 15.58 3.43 -6.06
N HIS A 291 14.57 4.13 -5.56
CA HIS A 291 14.01 5.28 -6.24
C HIS A 291 14.69 6.54 -5.70
N SER A 292 15.37 7.27 -6.60
CA SER A 292 15.84 8.61 -6.25
C SER A 292 14.66 9.56 -6.22
N VAL A 293 14.63 10.43 -5.22
CA VAL A 293 13.64 11.47 -5.11
C VAL A 293 14.19 12.72 -5.82
N PRO A 294 13.56 13.23 -6.89
CA PRO A 294 14.17 14.25 -7.75
C PRO A 294 14.60 15.53 -7.02
N TRP A 295 13.84 15.94 -6.00
CA TRP A 295 14.14 17.13 -5.21
C TRP A 295 15.25 16.94 -4.16
N TRP A 296 15.82 15.74 -4.02
CA TRP A 296 16.88 15.45 -3.05
C TRP A 296 18.26 15.73 -3.65
N ASN A 297 19.01 16.66 -3.06
CA ASN A 297 20.28 17.15 -3.59
C ASN A 297 21.40 17.16 -2.52
N PRO A 298 22.67 17.41 -2.90
CA PRO A 298 23.79 17.47 -1.96
C PRO A 298 23.68 18.57 -0.90
N GLU A 299 23.06 19.72 -1.19
CA GLU A 299 22.84 20.80 -0.24
C GLU A 299 21.99 20.32 0.96
N LEU A 300 20.91 19.58 0.68
CA LEU A 300 20.06 18.98 1.70
C LEU A 300 20.81 17.96 2.57
N LEU A 301 21.75 17.21 2.00
CA LEU A 301 22.60 16.30 2.78
C LEU A 301 23.51 17.07 3.76
N THR A 302 24.11 18.17 3.30
CA THR A 302 24.95 19.03 4.14
C THR A 302 24.15 19.69 5.25
N LEU A 303 22.99 20.27 4.94
CA LEU A 303 22.11 20.89 5.93
C LEU A 303 21.58 19.86 6.94
N ARG A 304 21.24 18.64 6.50
CA ARG A 304 20.85 17.55 7.40
C ARG A 304 21.97 17.16 8.36
N LYS A 305 23.20 17.01 7.87
CA LYS A 305 24.38 16.71 8.72
C LYS A 305 24.62 17.83 9.74
N LYS A 306 24.54 19.10 9.30
CA LYS A 306 24.67 20.28 10.18
C LYS A 306 23.59 20.30 11.27
N ALA A 307 22.33 20.11 10.90
CA ALA A 307 21.22 20.05 11.85
C ALA A 307 21.39 18.93 12.88
N ARG A 308 21.88 17.75 12.45
CA ARG A 308 22.18 16.62 13.35
C ARG A 308 23.31 16.94 14.33
N ALA A 309 24.40 17.52 13.83
CA ALA A 309 25.53 17.89 14.69
C ALA A 309 25.13 18.92 15.76
N LEU A 310 24.37 19.94 15.37
CA LEU A 310 23.86 20.96 16.29
C LEU A 310 22.82 20.40 17.27
N PHE A 311 21.94 19.50 16.83
CA PHE A 311 21.03 18.80 17.73
C PHE A 311 21.79 18.00 18.79
N ASN A 312 22.77 17.20 18.38
CA ASN A 312 23.60 16.41 19.31
C ASN A 312 24.42 17.29 20.25
N ARG A 313 24.83 18.49 19.80
CA ARG A 313 25.49 19.49 20.66
C ARG A 313 24.49 20.04 21.69
N ALA A 314 23.33 20.54 21.26
CA ALA A 314 22.29 21.05 22.14
C ALA A 314 21.81 20.02 23.18
N MET A 315 21.73 18.74 22.79
CA MET A 315 21.39 17.64 23.71
C MET A 315 22.45 17.41 24.79
N ARG A 316 23.73 17.65 24.49
CA ARG A 316 24.85 17.48 25.43
C ARG A 316 25.01 18.69 26.35
N THR A 317 24.98 19.89 25.80
CA THR A 317 25.28 21.13 26.53
C THR A 317 24.06 21.69 27.24
N ARG A 318 22.85 21.44 26.72
CA ARG A 318 21.56 21.92 27.24
C ARG A 318 21.49 23.45 27.41
N THR A 319 22.29 24.21 26.65
CA THR A 319 22.28 25.68 26.69
C THR A 319 21.27 26.25 25.72
N ASN A 320 20.67 27.41 26.06
CA ASN A 320 19.72 28.10 25.18
C ASN A 320 20.37 28.48 23.84
N ALA A 321 21.62 28.96 23.87
CA ALA A 321 22.36 29.34 22.67
C ALA A 321 22.52 28.16 21.68
N ASP A 322 22.83 26.96 22.16
CA ASP A 322 22.96 25.79 21.28
C ASP A 322 21.61 25.33 20.72
N TRP A 323 20.54 25.47 21.51
CA TRP A 323 19.18 25.25 21.03
C TRP A 323 18.75 26.26 19.96
N ASP A 324 19.15 27.52 20.07
CA ASP A 324 18.88 28.55 19.07
C ASP A 324 19.63 28.25 17.76
N LEU A 325 20.91 27.86 17.84
CA LEU A 325 21.69 27.41 16.69
C LEU A 325 21.04 26.19 16.00
N TYR A 326 20.56 25.22 16.78
CA TYR A 326 19.85 24.07 16.24
C TYR A 326 18.54 24.48 15.55
N LYS A 327 17.71 25.34 16.17
CA LYS A 327 16.44 25.79 15.59
C LYS A 327 16.66 26.59 14.30
N GLU A 328 17.73 27.39 14.22
CA GLU A 328 18.11 28.09 12.99
C GLU A 328 18.54 27.10 11.89
N ALA A 329 19.39 26.13 12.20
CA ALA A 329 19.76 25.09 11.23
C ALA A 329 18.55 24.26 10.77
N GLN A 330 17.61 23.97 11.68
CA GLN A 330 16.34 23.31 11.36
C GLN A 330 15.51 24.17 10.40
N ARG A 331 15.42 25.49 10.61
CA ARG A 331 14.71 26.43 9.73
C ARG A 331 15.34 26.49 8.33
N GLN A 332 16.67 26.61 8.25
CA GLN A 332 17.42 26.58 6.98
C GLN A 332 17.13 25.30 6.21
N PHE A 333 17.17 24.15 6.91
CA PHE A 333 16.89 22.87 6.29
C PHE A 333 15.43 22.74 5.82
N LYS A 334 14.44 23.17 6.63
CA LYS A 334 13.03 23.21 6.22
C LYS A 334 12.81 24.09 4.99
N SER A 335 13.47 25.26 4.95
CA SER A 335 13.39 26.20 3.83
C SER A 335 13.97 25.60 2.55
N CYS A 336 15.16 24.99 2.64
CA CYS A 336 15.80 24.30 1.52
C CYS A 336 14.91 23.15 0.99
N ILE A 337 14.31 22.31 1.86
CA ILE A 337 13.37 21.26 1.41
C ILE A 337 12.21 21.85 0.59
N LYS A 338 11.61 22.94 1.08
CA LYS A 338 10.48 23.59 0.38
C LYS A 338 10.93 24.15 -0.98
N ARG A 339 12.11 24.79 -1.03
CA ARG A 339 12.69 25.35 -2.25
C ARG A 339 13.01 24.25 -3.27
N SER A 340 13.80 23.26 -2.90
CA SER A 340 14.18 22.16 -3.80
C SER A 340 12.98 21.37 -4.33
N LYS A 341 11.92 21.20 -3.53
CA LYS A 341 10.66 20.61 -4.01
C LYS A 341 9.96 21.45 -5.07
N ARG A 342 9.94 22.77 -4.89
CA ARG A 342 9.35 23.71 -5.84
C ARG A 342 10.14 23.74 -7.13
N ASP A 343 11.47 23.83 -7.03
CA ASP A 343 12.36 23.91 -8.18
C ASP A 343 12.29 22.62 -9.00
N ALA A 344 12.34 21.45 -8.36
CA ALA A 344 12.18 20.17 -9.04
C ALA A 344 10.80 20.00 -9.70
N TRP A 345 9.74 20.58 -9.11
CA TRP A 345 8.42 20.59 -9.74
C TRP A 345 8.37 21.52 -10.95
N LYS A 346 9.00 22.70 -10.85
CA LYS A 346 9.11 23.67 -11.95
C LYS A 346 9.89 23.07 -13.12
N GLU A 347 11.07 22.50 -12.86
CA GLU A 347 11.90 21.81 -13.85
C GLU A 347 11.15 20.63 -14.49
N PHE A 348 10.43 19.84 -13.69
CA PHE A 348 9.59 18.77 -14.22
C PHE A 348 8.52 19.32 -15.18
N CYS A 349 7.82 20.40 -14.83
CA CYS A 349 6.82 21.02 -15.71
C CYS A 349 7.43 21.62 -16.98
N GLU A 350 8.62 22.24 -16.89
CA GLU A 350 9.33 22.83 -18.02
C GLU A 350 9.86 21.77 -19.00
N SER A 351 10.21 20.58 -18.51
CA SER A 351 10.69 19.45 -19.33
C SER A 351 9.63 18.74 -20.19
N ILE A 352 8.38 19.22 -20.18
CA ILE A 352 7.25 18.56 -20.83
C ILE A 352 7.12 19.06 -22.25
N GLU A 353 7.71 18.30 -23.17
CA GLU A 353 7.67 18.59 -24.61
C GLU A 353 6.72 17.64 -25.36
N ASP A 354 6.28 16.53 -24.73
CA ASP A 354 5.51 15.45 -25.37
C ASP A 354 4.13 15.17 -24.74
N LEU A 355 3.19 14.73 -25.59
CA LEU A 355 1.82 14.32 -25.20
C LEU A 355 1.80 13.22 -24.10
N PRO A 356 2.70 12.23 -24.08
CA PRO A 356 2.80 11.25 -23.00
C PRO A 356 3.18 11.84 -21.63
N ALA A 357 4.00 12.89 -21.55
CA ALA A 357 4.30 13.61 -20.32
C ALA A 357 3.13 14.50 -19.87
N ALA A 358 2.44 15.16 -20.79
CA ALA A 358 1.20 15.90 -20.48
C ALA A 358 0.10 14.98 -19.91
N SER A 359 -0.08 13.79 -20.48
CA SER A 359 -0.99 12.76 -19.96
C SER A 359 -0.61 12.27 -18.56
N ARG A 360 0.69 12.20 -18.24
CA ARG A 360 1.17 11.86 -16.89
C ARG A 360 0.79 12.94 -15.87
N ILE A 361 0.89 14.22 -16.22
CA ILE A 361 0.37 15.32 -15.39
C ILE A 361 -1.14 15.18 -15.19
N HIS A 362 -1.89 14.94 -16.27
CA HIS A 362 -3.33 14.75 -16.17
C HIS A 362 -3.70 13.61 -15.20
N LYS A 363 -2.93 12.50 -15.20
CA LYS A 363 -3.06 11.40 -14.24
C LYS A 363 -2.69 11.79 -12.80
N VAL A 364 -1.66 12.62 -12.60
CA VAL A 364 -1.24 13.11 -11.28
C VAL A 364 -2.24 14.11 -10.69
N LEU A 365 -2.87 14.92 -11.54
CA LEU A 365 -3.87 15.93 -11.15
C LEU A 365 -5.28 15.34 -10.99
N LYS A 366 -5.59 14.24 -11.68
CA LYS A 366 -6.84 13.49 -11.47
C LYS A 366 -6.84 12.94 -10.05
N LYS A 367 -7.93 13.18 -9.30
CA LYS A 367 -8.08 12.66 -7.92
C LYS A 367 -7.74 11.17 -7.90
N ASP A 368 -6.80 10.82 -7.02
CA ASP A 368 -6.38 9.45 -6.70
C ASP A 368 -7.64 8.68 -6.23
N GLN A 369 -8.29 7.94 -7.13
CA GLN A 369 -9.26 6.94 -6.72
C GLN A 369 -8.45 5.70 -6.36
N ASP A 370 -8.20 5.54 -5.07
CA ASP A 370 -7.63 4.33 -4.49
C ASP A 370 -8.62 3.18 -4.75
N CYS A 371 -8.47 2.49 -5.88
CA CYS A 371 -9.33 1.39 -6.31
C CYS A 371 -8.85 0.05 -5.72
N ARG A 372 -8.38 0.07 -4.47
CA ARG A 372 -8.14 -1.17 -3.73
C ARG A 372 -9.47 -1.65 -3.15
N ILE A 373 -9.77 -2.91 -3.43
CA ILE A 373 -10.90 -3.62 -2.84
C ILE A 373 -10.60 -3.71 -1.33
N ASN A 374 -11.33 -2.93 -0.52
CA ASN A 374 -11.29 -2.99 0.94
C ASN A 374 -12.30 -4.03 1.42
N ASP A 375 -12.20 -4.45 2.69
CA ASP A 375 -13.19 -5.31 3.33
C ASP A 375 -14.60 -4.72 3.18
N LEU A 376 -15.54 -5.57 2.80
CA LEU A 376 -16.92 -5.17 2.54
C LEU A 376 -17.76 -5.46 3.78
N ARG A 377 -18.63 -4.51 4.14
CA ARG A 377 -19.56 -4.68 5.24
C ARG A 377 -20.68 -5.65 4.85
N LEU A 378 -20.85 -6.69 5.65
CA LEU A 378 -21.89 -7.69 5.55
C LEU A 378 -23.21 -7.19 6.19
N PRO A 379 -24.37 -7.76 5.82
CA PRO A 379 -25.68 -7.34 6.33
C PRO A 379 -25.87 -7.51 7.84
N ASP A 380 -25.12 -8.41 8.47
CA ASP A 380 -25.09 -8.63 9.91
C ASP A 380 -24.25 -7.59 10.68
N GLY A 381 -23.63 -6.65 9.95
CA GLY A 381 -22.76 -5.62 10.49
C GLY A 381 -21.30 -6.02 10.62
N THR A 382 -20.93 -7.28 10.34
CA THR A 382 -19.55 -7.75 10.27
C THR A 382 -18.93 -7.41 8.90
N TYR A 383 -17.67 -7.75 8.66
CA TYR A 383 -16.99 -7.45 7.39
C TYR A 383 -16.27 -8.70 6.87
N THR A 384 -15.97 -8.73 5.57
CA THR A 384 -15.23 -9.83 4.95
C THR A 384 -13.84 -10.00 5.58
N CYS A 385 -13.45 -11.25 5.84
CA CYS A 385 -12.25 -11.60 6.59
C CYS A 385 -11.07 -12.00 5.69
N THR A 386 -11.35 -12.30 4.41
CA THR A 386 -10.35 -12.68 3.41
C THR A 386 -10.53 -11.93 2.09
N ASP A 387 -9.42 -11.75 1.36
CA ASP A 387 -9.43 -11.17 0.01
C ASP A 387 -10.36 -11.96 -0.93
N ARG A 388 -10.46 -13.29 -0.72
CA ARG A 388 -11.32 -14.21 -1.49
C ARG A 388 -12.80 -13.93 -1.26
N GLU A 389 -13.25 -13.90 0.00
CA GLU A 389 -14.64 -13.56 0.36
C GLU A 389 -15.04 -12.18 -0.18
N THR A 390 -14.12 -11.22 -0.09
CA THR A 390 -14.35 -9.85 -0.57
C THR A 390 -14.58 -9.80 -2.08
N LEU A 391 -13.79 -10.55 -2.85
CA LEU A 391 -13.92 -10.68 -4.29
C LEU A 391 -15.21 -11.42 -4.69
N GLU A 392 -15.54 -12.50 -4.01
CA GLU A 392 -16.76 -13.30 -4.27
C GLU A 392 -18.03 -12.46 -4.03
N LEU A 393 -18.07 -11.68 -2.94
CA LEU A 393 -19.20 -10.80 -2.62
C LEU A 393 -19.35 -9.64 -3.63
N LEU A 394 -18.24 -9.01 -4.03
CA LEU A 394 -18.25 -7.95 -5.05
C LEU A 394 -18.74 -8.46 -6.40
N ALA A 395 -18.27 -9.62 -6.83
CA ALA A 395 -18.68 -10.25 -8.08
C ALA A 395 -20.19 -10.54 -8.10
N ALA A 396 -20.73 -11.11 -7.01
CA ALA A 396 -22.15 -11.40 -6.89
C ALA A 396 -23.03 -10.13 -6.89
N LEU A 397 -22.63 -9.10 -6.16
CA LEU A 397 -23.38 -7.83 -6.09
C LEU A 397 -23.33 -7.04 -7.40
N HIS A 398 -22.18 -7.01 -8.08
CA HIS A 398 -22.06 -6.37 -9.39
C HIS A 398 -22.90 -7.07 -10.46
N ALA A 399 -22.94 -8.41 -10.44
CA ALA A 399 -23.74 -9.18 -11.39
C ALA A 399 -25.25 -8.89 -11.24
N LEU A 400 -25.76 -8.84 -10.01
CA LEU A 400 -27.18 -8.57 -9.73
C LEU A 400 -27.60 -7.10 -9.96
N LYS A 401 -26.65 -6.16 -9.85
CA LYS A 401 -26.91 -4.72 -10.08
C LYS A 401 -26.61 -4.27 -11.51
N SER A 402 -26.05 -5.15 -12.34
CA SER A 402 -25.67 -4.79 -13.70
C SER A 402 -26.92 -4.48 -14.55
N PRO A 403 -26.98 -3.33 -15.23
CA PRO A 403 -28.09 -3.00 -16.14
C PRO A 403 -28.09 -3.87 -17.41
N ARG A 404 -26.97 -4.56 -17.69
CA ARG A 404 -26.87 -5.56 -18.76
C ARG A 404 -26.55 -6.90 -18.13
N ILE A 405 -27.52 -7.81 -18.17
CA ILE A 405 -27.37 -9.18 -17.70
C ILE A 405 -26.98 -10.06 -18.88
N THR A 406 -25.75 -10.54 -18.89
CA THR A 406 -25.20 -11.41 -19.96
C THR A 406 -25.24 -12.89 -19.61
N SER A 407 -25.51 -13.22 -18.35
CA SER A 407 -25.63 -14.60 -17.85
C SER A 407 -27.10 -14.98 -17.67
N GLN A 408 -27.51 -16.08 -18.28
CA GLN A 408 -28.87 -16.61 -18.17
C GLN A 408 -29.25 -16.94 -16.72
N VAL A 409 -28.31 -17.49 -15.93
CA VAL A 409 -28.53 -17.81 -14.51
C VAL A 409 -28.77 -16.53 -13.69
N VAL A 410 -28.01 -15.47 -13.96
CA VAL A 410 -28.20 -14.17 -13.29
C VAL A 410 -29.55 -13.55 -13.69
N LEU A 411 -29.99 -13.74 -14.94
CA LEU A 411 -31.30 -13.26 -15.41
C LEU A 411 -32.45 -14.03 -14.74
N GLU A 412 -32.36 -15.35 -14.66
CA GLU A 412 -33.33 -16.21 -13.98
C GLU A 412 -33.43 -15.89 -12.49
N CYS A 413 -32.28 -15.66 -11.84
CA CYS A 413 -32.22 -15.28 -10.44
C CYS A 413 -32.82 -13.87 -10.21
N THR A 414 -32.52 -12.91 -11.07
CA THR A 414 -33.09 -11.55 -11.02
C THR A 414 -34.60 -11.56 -11.25
N ASN A 415 -35.09 -12.35 -12.21
CA ASN A 415 -36.51 -12.52 -12.49
C ASN A 415 -37.23 -13.21 -11.33
N SER A 416 -36.62 -14.22 -10.73
CA SER A 416 -37.17 -14.94 -9.57
C SER A 416 -37.26 -14.02 -8.35
N LEU A 417 -36.22 -13.22 -8.09
CA LEU A 417 -36.21 -12.22 -7.02
C LEU A 417 -37.26 -11.12 -7.26
N ALA A 418 -37.42 -10.67 -8.51
CA ALA A 418 -38.44 -9.70 -8.88
C ALA A 418 -39.85 -10.27 -8.67
N ALA A 419 -40.11 -11.51 -9.06
CA ALA A 419 -41.38 -12.19 -8.84
C ALA A 419 -41.69 -12.40 -7.34
N LEU A 420 -40.68 -12.82 -6.56
CA LEU A 420 -40.80 -12.94 -5.10
C LEU A 420 -41.06 -11.56 -4.44
N GLY A 421 -40.44 -10.51 -4.97
CA GLY A 421 -40.59 -9.12 -4.52
C GLY A 421 -41.98 -8.51 -4.78
N GLN A 422 -42.77 -9.05 -5.72
CA GLN A 422 -44.14 -8.55 -5.97
C GLN A 422 -45.09 -8.79 -4.80
N LYS A 423 -44.85 -9.85 -4.01
CA LYS A 423 -45.73 -10.26 -2.91
C LYS A 423 -45.05 -10.24 -1.54
N ASN A 424 -43.72 -10.16 -1.50
CA ASN A 424 -42.95 -10.24 -0.27
C ASN A 424 -41.88 -9.15 -0.20
N LYS A 425 -41.53 -8.74 1.02
CA LYS A 425 -40.33 -7.94 1.26
C LYS A 425 -39.12 -8.87 1.27
N VAL A 426 -38.50 -9.05 0.12
CA VAL A 426 -37.34 -9.95 -0.05
C VAL A 426 -36.08 -9.28 0.49
N ARG A 427 -35.38 -9.94 1.41
CA ARG A 427 -34.06 -9.53 1.91
C ARG A 427 -33.02 -10.56 1.49
N LEU A 428 -32.09 -10.16 0.63
CA LEU A 428 -30.93 -10.97 0.27
C LEU A 428 -29.94 -10.94 1.43
N VAL A 429 -29.56 -12.12 1.92
CA VAL A 429 -28.54 -12.30 2.96
C VAL A 429 -27.48 -13.23 2.39
N TRP A 430 -26.24 -12.76 2.38
CA TRP A 430 -25.10 -13.57 1.95
C TRP A 430 -24.78 -14.61 3.04
N VAL A 431 -24.36 -15.81 2.62
CA VAL A 431 -23.93 -16.90 3.50
C VAL A 431 -22.59 -17.45 2.99
N PRO A 432 -21.65 -17.83 3.87
CA PRO A 432 -20.33 -18.30 3.44
C PRO A 432 -20.40 -19.63 2.67
N GLY A 433 -19.53 -19.78 1.67
CA GLY A 433 -19.26 -21.07 1.04
C GLY A 433 -18.64 -22.06 2.03
N HIS A 434 -18.88 -23.37 1.84
CA HIS A 434 -18.31 -24.47 2.67
C HIS A 434 -18.73 -24.50 4.15
N SER A 435 -19.94 -24.03 4.47
CA SER A 435 -20.48 -24.06 5.84
C SER A 435 -21.49 -25.20 6.10
N GLY A 436 -21.43 -26.30 5.34
CA GLY A 436 -22.30 -27.46 5.55
C GLY A 436 -23.78 -27.26 5.16
N VAL A 437 -24.09 -26.22 4.39
CA VAL A 437 -25.44 -25.94 3.89
C VAL A 437 -25.65 -26.71 2.59
N ALA A 438 -26.47 -27.77 2.63
CA ALA A 438 -26.64 -28.74 1.55
C ALA A 438 -26.91 -28.12 0.16
N GLY A 439 -27.76 -27.10 0.08
CA GLY A 439 -28.05 -26.40 -1.20
C GLY A 439 -26.90 -25.54 -1.75
N ASN A 440 -25.99 -25.08 -0.88
CA ASN A 440 -24.81 -24.31 -1.28
C ASN A 440 -23.69 -25.22 -1.78
N GLU A 441 -23.56 -26.43 -1.23
CA GLU A 441 -22.57 -27.42 -1.69
C GLU A 441 -22.90 -27.95 -3.07
N GLU A 442 -24.19 -28.18 -3.38
CA GLU A 442 -24.67 -28.53 -4.72
C GLU A 442 -24.37 -27.42 -5.74
N ALA A 443 -24.58 -26.15 -5.36
CA ALA A 443 -24.28 -25.00 -6.21
C ALA A 443 -22.77 -24.83 -6.48
N ASP A 444 -21.91 -25.12 -5.49
CA ASP A 444 -20.46 -25.05 -5.60
C ASP A 444 -19.89 -26.17 -6.50
N VAL A 445 -20.50 -27.36 -6.46
CA VAL A 445 -20.20 -28.49 -7.38
C VAL A 445 -20.57 -28.14 -8.83
N LEU A 446 -21.67 -27.43 -9.04
CA LEU A 446 -22.12 -26.98 -10.36
C LEU A 446 -21.32 -25.78 -10.88
N ALA A 447 -20.92 -24.85 -10.01
CA ALA A 447 -20.06 -23.71 -10.34
C ALA A 447 -18.64 -24.15 -10.75
N ARG A 448 -18.08 -25.19 -10.11
CA ARG A 448 -16.80 -25.82 -10.51
C ARG A 448 -16.85 -26.44 -11.91
N LYS A 449 -18.01 -26.92 -12.35
CA LYS A 449 -18.21 -27.39 -13.73
C LYS A 449 -18.29 -26.24 -14.74
N GLY A 450 -18.83 -25.08 -14.34
CA GLY A 450 -18.97 -23.89 -15.18
C GLY A 450 -17.72 -23.00 -15.31
N SER A 451 -16.76 -23.09 -14.38
CA SER A 451 -15.51 -22.30 -14.42
C SER A 451 -14.43 -22.82 -15.38
N SER A 452 -14.75 -23.82 -16.20
CA SER A 452 -13.78 -24.50 -17.07
C SER A 452 -13.49 -23.78 -18.38
N ASP A 453 -14.19 -22.70 -18.72
CA ASP A 453 -14.01 -21.97 -19.99
C ASP A 453 -13.54 -20.53 -19.78
N THR A 454 -12.42 -20.20 -20.43
CA THR A 454 -11.82 -18.87 -20.53
C THR A 454 -12.59 -17.96 -21.49
N LEU A 455 -12.96 -16.76 -21.03
CA LEU A 455 -13.49 -15.70 -21.89
C LEU A 455 -12.35 -14.90 -22.56
N THR A 456 -12.43 -14.80 -23.88
CA THR A 456 -11.66 -13.95 -24.79
C THR A 456 -12.37 -12.60 -25.04
N GLY A 457 -11.64 -11.48 -24.87
CA GLY A 457 -12.04 -10.14 -25.34
C GLY A 457 -11.17 -9.01 -24.73
N PRO A 458 -10.93 -7.88 -25.43
CA PRO A 458 -10.06 -6.83 -24.94
C PRO A 458 -10.78 -5.86 -23.97
N GLU A 459 -10.23 -5.72 -22.76
CA GLU A 459 -10.62 -4.73 -21.75
C GLU A 459 -9.44 -3.82 -21.34
N PRO A 460 -9.70 -2.59 -20.83
CA PRO A 460 -11.00 -2.15 -20.32
C PRO A 460 -11.64 -0.94 -21.01
N ALA A 461 -12.97 -1.02 -21.02
CA ALA A 461 -13.96 0.01 -21.27
C ALA A 461 -13.96 1.13 -20.20
N ILE A 462 -14.47 2.30 -20.58
CA ILE A 462 -14.38 3.60 -19.89
C ILE A 462 -15.75 4.04 -19.34
N GLY A 463 -15.75 4.87 -18.28
CA GLY A 463 -16.85 5.80 -17.96
C GLY A 463 -16.37 7.08 -17.25
N LEU A 464 -16.75 8.26 -17.77
CA LEU A 464 -16.59 9.61 -17.20
C LEU A 464 -17.87 10.43 -17.47
N PRO A 465 -18.06 11.56 -16.74
CA PRO A 465 -18.42 12.79 -17.46
C PRO A 465 -17.64 14.05 -16.99
N TYR A 466 -17.36 15.08 -17.80
CA TYR A 466 -16.73 15.18 -19.15
C TYR A 466 -16.28 16.66 -19.40
N ASN A 467 -16.91 17.68 -18.80
CA ASN A 467 -17.07 18.98 -19.50
C ASN A 467 -16.29 20.24 -19.08
N TYR A 468 -15.32 20.26 -18.15
CA TYR A 468 -14.74 21.57 -17.75
C TYR A 468 -13.24 21.78 -17.98
N PRO A 469 -12.35 20.78 -17.79
CA PRO A 469 -10.93 20.93 -18.16
C PRO A 469 -10.60 20.36 -19.56
N LEU A 470 -11.45 19.50 -20.11
CA LEU A 470 -11.23 18.80 -21.38
C LEU A 470 -11.32 19.74 -22.58
N GLY A 471 -12.13 20.79 -22.57
CA GLY A 471 -12.23 21.69 -23.73
C GLY A 471 -10.89 22.33 -24.11
N SER A 472 -10.12 22.77 -23.11
CA SER A 472 -8.80 23.35 -23.34
C SER A 472 -7.76 22.31 -23.72
N ILE A 473 -7.84 21.11 -23.14
CA ILE A 473 -6.89 20.01 -23.41
C ILE A 473 -7.18 19.34 -24.75
N ASP A 474 -8.45 19.14 -25.11
CA ASP A 474 -8.90 18.63 -26.39
C ASP A 474 -8.59 19.62 -27.49
N ASN A 475 -8.84 20.92 -27.30
CA ASN A 475 -8.47 21.91 -28.32
C ASN A 475 -6.97 21.90 -28.57
N TRP A 476 -6.16 21.91 -27.52
CA TRP A 476 -4.70 21.85 -27.66
C TRP A 476 -4.22 20.53 -28.29
N THR A 477 -4.79 19.40 -27.88
CA THR A 477 -4.46 18.06 -28.43
C THR A 477 -4.90 17.94 -29.89
N ARG A 478 -6.05 18.51 -30.24
CA ARG A 478 -6.62 18.48 -31.60
C ARG A 478 -5.81 19.39 -32.52
N GLU A 479 -5.44 20.60 -32.07
CA GLU A 479 -4.51 21.48 -32.80
C GLU A 479 -3.17 20.79 -33.07
N LYS A 480 -2.57 20.13 -32.07
CA LYS A 480 -1.31 19.39 -32.26
C LYS A 480 -1.45 18.19 -33.18
N CYS A 481 -2.51 17.41 -33.04
CA CYS A 481 -2.77 16.27 -33.91
C CYS A 481 -3.03 16.72 -35.35
N GLN A 482 -3.60 17.91 -35.56
CA GLN A 482 -3.86 18.49 -36.88
C GLN A 482 -2.58 19.06 -37.50
N GLU A 483 -1.70 19.67 -36.71
CA GLU A 483 -0.35 20.05 -37.14
C GLU A 483 0.47 18.82 -37.56
N ASP A 484 0.44 17.74 -36.78
CA ASP A 484 1.14 16.49 -37.08
C ASP A 484 0.54 15.78 -38.31
N TRP A 485 -0.79 15.78 -38.45
CA TRP A 485 -1.49 15.25 -39.63
C TRP A 485 -1.20 16.06 -40.90
N SER A 486 -0.99 17.36 -40.76
CA SER A 486 -0.60 18.26 -41.86
C SER A 486 0.88 18.12 -42.23
N ARG A 487 1.71 17.58 -41.32
CA ARG A 487 3.16 17.40 -41.48
C ARG A 487 3.58 15.99 -41.92
N GLY A 488 2.73 14.97 -41.82
CA GLY A 488 3.12 13.56 -41.96
C GLY A 488 2.65 12.84 -43.24
N ASP A 489 3.47 12.94 -44.29
CA ASP A 489 3.78 11.98 -45.37
C ASP A 489 2.70 11.04 -45.96
N ARG A 490 2.29 11.39 -47.19
CA ARG A 490 1.85 10.44 -48.23
C ARG A 490 3.02 9.55 -48.63
N VAL A 491 3.18 8.38 -48.03
CA VAL A 491 3.88 7.27 -48.68
C VAL A 491 2.84 6.45 -49.44
N ALA A 492 2.80 6.69 -50.75
CA ALA A 492 1.95 5.99 -51.71
C ALA A 492 2.32 4.49 -51.76
N ALA A 493 1.36 3.62 -51.45
CA ALA A 493 1.45 2.20 -51.76
C ALA A 493 0.92 1.96 -53.19
N GLY A 494 1.88 1.82 -54.11
CA GLY A 494 1.89 0.83 -55.20
C GLY A 494 0.70 0.73 -56.15
N GLN A 495 0.87 1.28 -57.35
CA GLN A 495 0.21 0.81 -58.57
C GLN A 495 0.61 -0.66 -58.84
N ALA A 496 -0.36 -1.49 -59.22
CA ALA A 496 -0.15 -2.83 -59.75
C ALA A 496 0.18 -2.76 -61.26
N PRO A 497 1.07 -3.62 -61.79
CA PRO A 497 1.08 -3.96 -63.20
C PRO A 497 0.42 -5.32 -63.45
N ASP A 498 -0.32 -5.39 -64.56
CA ASP A 498 -0.65 -6.63 -65.29
C ASP A 498 0.59 -7.22 -65.98
#